data_AF-A0A2K3J7C4-F1
#
_entry.id   AF-A0A2K3J7C4-F1
#
_cell.length_a   1.000
_cell.length_b   1.000
_cell.length_c   1.000
_cell.angle_alpha   90.00
_cell.angle_beta   90.00
_cell.angle_gamma   90.00
#
_symmetry.space_group_name_H-M   'P 1'
#
loop_
_entity.id
_entity.type
_entity.pdbx_description
1 polymer ?
#
loop_
_entity_poly.entity_id
_entity_poly.type
_entity_poly.pdbx_seq_one_letter_code
_entity_poly.pdbx_strand_id
1 'polypeptide(L)'
;MHRVGLVKRFVVVIITMTFITALVPNVAAVHYCSKMSVHFNPAALTDPSNHIWQGTISGDINGIMTFWATGPIPSKDLGHPPEFFWQVHFFTEYWMIETDDGWIAGIDKGNTGYSNWYFRMNGEVTEAGGIYADLIGHKVHMNGEIYWADVFVEGVAEGPVIIN
;
A
#
# COMPACT_ATOMS: atom_id res chain seq x y z
N MET A 1 19.84 19.81 56.02
CA MET A 1 20.43 20.33 54.76
C MET A 1 20.24 19.39 53.54
N HIS A 2 19.16 18.59 53.44
CA HIS A 2 18.97 17.65 52.30
C HIS A 2 17.93 18.07 51.24
N ARG A 3 17.04 19.03 51.52
CA ARG A 3 15.95 19.40 50.60
C ARG A 3 16.38 20.20 49.36
N VAL A 4 17.49 20.96 49.45
CA VAL A 4 17.97 21.83 48.36
C VAL A 4 18.52 21.03 47.17
N GLY A 5 19.06 19.82 47.41
CA GLY A 5 19.56 18.96 46.34
C GLY A 5 18.46 18.29 45.50
N LEU A 6 17.30 18.03 46.11
CA LEU A 6 16.16 17.41 45.43
C LEU A 6 15.50 18.40 44.45
N VAL A 7 15.28 19.64 44.88
CA VAL A 7 14.65 20.70 44.06
C VAL A 7 15.48 21.00 42.81
N LYS A 8 16.82 21.09 42.94
CA LYS A 8 17.71 21.31 41.78
C LYS A 8 17.65 20.16 40.77
N ARG A 9 17.55 18.90 41.24
CA ARG A 9 17.43 17.73 40.35
C ARG A 9 16.09 17.70 39.61
N PHE A 10 14.99 18.06 40.27
CA PHE A 10 13.68 18.17 39.62
C PHE A 10 13.65 19.26 38.55
N VAL A 11 14.24 20.43 38.81
CA VAL A 11 14.31 21.52 37.84
C VAL A 11 15.12 21.11 36.59
N VAL A 12 16.24 20.42 36.77
CA VAL A 12 17.05 19.92 35.64
C VAL A 12 16.25 18.93 34.79
N VAL A 13 15.56 17.96 35.41
CA VAL A 13 14.75 16.98 34.67
C VAL A 13 13.63 17.65 33.87
N ILE A 14 12.94 18.63 34.47
CA ILE A 14 11.86 19.37 33.78
C ILE A 14 12.42 20.13 32.59
N ILE A 15 13.52 20.88 32.75
CA ILE A 15 14.14 21.63 31.65
C ILE A 15 14.59 20.69 30.53
N THR A 16 15.22 19.56 30.86
CA THR A 16 15.64 18.57 29.87
C THR A 16 14.44 17.98 29.12
N MET A 17 13.33 17.67 29.79
CA MET A 17 12.13 17.18 29.12
C MET A 17 11.48 18.23 28.20
N THR A 18 11.46 19.50 28.60
CA THR A 18 10.93 20.60 27.77
C THR A 18 11.79 20.84 26.53
N PHE A 19 13.11 20.67 26.62
CA PHE A 19 14.00 20.76 25.46
C PHE A 19 13.85 19.58 24.51
N ILE A 20 13.63 18.36 25.04
CA ILE A 20 13.40 17.18 24.20
C ILE A 20 12.09 17.33 23.41
N THR A 21 11.01 17.81 24.03
CA THR A 21 9.73 18.00 23.32
C THR A 21 9.74 19.14 22.31
N ALA A 22 10.54 20.19 22.52
CA ALA A 22 10.65 21.32 21.60
C ALA A 22 11.58 21.07 20.40
N LEU A 23 12.52 20.12 20.54
CA LEU A 23 13.53 19.82 19.51
C LEU A 23 13.20 18.59 18.67
N VAL A 24 12.21 17.77 19.05
CA VAL A 24 11.70 16.74 18.14
C VAL A 24 10.85 17.44 17.09
N PRO A 25 11.27 17.51 15.82
CA PRO A 25 10.39 18.01 14.78
C PRO A 25 9.11 17.18 14.83
N ASN A 26 7.98 17.87 14.98
CA ASN A 26 6.66 17.30 14.73
C ASN A 26 6.58 17.06 13.21
N VAL A 27 7.24 16.00 12.74
CA VAL A 27 7.01 15.50 11.39
C VAL A 27 5.62 14.89 11.47
N ALA A 28 4.62 15.67 11.06
CA ALA A 28 3.31 15.13 10.82
C ALA A 28 3.49 14.04 9.77
N ALA A 29 3.01 12.82 10.05
CA ALA A 29 3.00 11.76 9.06
C ALA A 29 2.25 12.29 7.83
N VAL A 30 2.93 12.32 6.69
CA VAL A 30 2.29 12.72 5.44
C VAL A 30 1.42 11.55 5.01
N HIS A 31 0.12 11.77 5.03
CA HIS A 31 -0.86 10.79 4.60
C HIS A 31 -1.31 11.13 3.18
N TYR A 32 -1.07 10.22 2.25
CA TYR A 32 -1.60 10.34 0.88
C TYR A 32 -2.84 9.48 0.75
N CYS A 33 -3.93 10.06 0.27
CA CYS A 33 -5.20 9.41 0.03
C CYS A 33 -5.58 9.55 -1.44
N SER A 34 -5.55 8.44 -2.16
CA SER A 34 -5.92 8.38 -3.57
C SER A 34 -6.92 7.26 -3.81
N LYS A 35 -7.46 7.18 -5.02
CA LYS A 35 -8.33 6.11 -5.50
C LYS A 35 -7.70 5.46 -6.71
N MET A 36 -7.69 4.13 -6.74
CA MET A 36 -7.30 3.37 -7.91
C MET A 36 -8.53 2.85 -8.66
N SER A 37 -8.38 2.74 -9.98
CA SER A 37 -9.25 1.98 -10.88
C SER A 37 -8.34 1.27 -11.87
N VAL A 38 -8.18 -0.05 -11.71
CA VAL A 38 -7.21 -0.86 -12.46
C VAL A 38 -7.90 -2.04 -13.14
N HIS A 39 -7.55 -2.27 -14.39
CA HIS A 39 -8.14 -3.31 -15.24
C HIS A 39 -7.33 -4.59 -15.17
N PHE A 40 -8.04 -5.72 -15.15
CA PHE A 40 -7.44 -7.04 -15.19
C PHE A 40 -6.79 -7.31 -16.55
N ASN A 41 -5.61 -7.91 -16.53
CA ASN A 41 -4.91 -8.38 -17.71
C ASN A 41 -4.83 -9.91 -17.70
N PRO A 42 -5.64 -10.61 -18.52
CA PRO A 42 -5.66 -12.07 -18.55
C PRO A 42 -4.36 -12.68 -19.11
N ALA A 43 -3.51 -11.92 -19.80
CA ALA A 43 -2.23 -12.42 -20.31
C ALA A 43 -1.28 -12.86 -19.18
N ALA A 44 -1.44 -12.31 -17.97
CA ALA A 44 -0.67 -12.69 -16.79
C ALA A 44 -0.93 -14.13 -16.33
N LEU A 45 -2.07 -14.73 -16.70
CA LEU A 45 -2.38 -16.14 -16.40
C LEU A 45 -1.48 -17.11 -17.17
N THR A 46 -0.99 -16.71 -18.33
CA THR A 46 -0.12 -17.52 -19.20
C THR A 46 1.34 -17.10 -19.16
N ASP A 47 1.63 -15.86 -18.80
CA ASP A 47 2.98 -15.31 -18.74
C ASP A 47 3.16 -14.43 -17.50
N PRO A 48 3.90 -14.91 -16.47
CA PRO A 48 4.17 -14.17 -15.24
C PRO A 48 4.82 -12.81 -15.41
N SER A 49 5.46 -12.54 -16.55
CA SER A 49 6.13 -11.27 -16.79
C SER A 49 5.17 -10.12 -17.10
N ASN A 50 3.92 -10.45 -17.47
CA ASN A 50 2.88 -9.46 -17.65
C ASN A 50 2.34 -8.98 -16.31
N HIS A 51 1.97 -7.70 -16.24
CA HIS A 51 1.21 -7.16 -15.12
C HIS A 51 -0.17 -7.83 -15.05
N ILE A 52 -0.71 -7.99 -13.85
CA ILE A 52 -2.04 -8.55 -13.61
C ILE A 52 -3.09 -7.45 -13.64
N TRP A 53 -2.77 -6.29 -13.06
CA TRP A 53 -3.67 -5.15 -13.00
C TRP A 53 -2.94 -3.92 -13.50
N GLN A 54 -3.62 -3.12 -14.30
CA GLN A 54 -3.12 -1.81 -14.71
C GLN A 54 -4.24 -0.82 -14.92
N GLY A 55 -4.05 0.41 -14.47
CA GLY A 55 -4.96 1.50 -14.75
C GLY A 55 -4.51 2.77 -14.06
N THR A 56 -5.47 3.54 -13.55
CA THR A 56 -5.21 4.88 -13.04
C THR A 56 -5.28 4.94 -11.52
N ILE A 57 -4.46 5.81 -10.93
CA ILE A 57 -4.61 6.30 -9.57
C ILE A 57 -4.89 7.81 -9.62
N SER A 58 -5.78 8.31 -8.77
CA SER A 58 -6.18 9.72 -8.73
C SER A 58 -6.50 10.21 -7.31
N GLY A 59 -6.18 11.47 -7.02
CA GLY A 59 -6.32 12.07 -5.69
C GLY A 59 -5.08 12.87 -5.31
N ASP A 60 -4.53 12.60 -4.12
CA ASP A 60 -3.26 13.21 -3.68
C ASP A 60 -2.08 12.76 -4.55
N ILE A 61 -2.17 11.57 -5.15
CA ILE A 61 -1.23 11.04 -6.15
C ILE A 61 -2.04 10.73 -7.41
N ASN A 62 -1.56 11.21 -8.57
CA ASN A 62 -2.21 11.02 -9.85
C ASN A 62 -1.22 10.36 -10.83
N GLY A 63 -1.63 9.28 -11.49
CA GLY A 63 -0.73 8.55 -12.38
C GLY A 63 -1.28 7.21 -12.86
N ILE A 64 -0.37 6.36 -13.32
CA ILE A 64 -0.65 4.98 -13.72
C ILE A 64 -0.22 4.05 -12.60
N MET A 65 -1.11 3.13 -12.22
CA MET A 65 -0.84 2.10 -11.22
C MET A 65 -0.83 0.72 -11.87
N THR A 66 0.21 -0.06 -11.57
CA THR A 66 0.42 -1.38 -12.16
C THR A 66 0.81 -2.40 -11.09
N PHE A 67 0.32 -3.63 -11.20
CA PHE A 67 0.56 -4.74 -10.26
C PHE A 67 1.08 -6.00 -10.96
N TRP A 68 1.99 -6.73 -10.33
CA TRP A 68 2.54 -8.00 -10.80
C TRP A 68 2.52 -9.06 -9.69
N ALA A 69 2.22 -10.32 -10.03
CA ALA A 69 2.34 -11.42 -9.07
C ALA A 69 3.81 -11.69 -8.73
N THR A 70 4.06 -12.06 -7.47
CA THR A 70 5.41 -12.40 -7.01
C THR A 70 5.72 -13.91 -7.00
N GLY A 71 4.74 -14.77 -7.31
CA GLY A 71 4.90 -16.23 -7.23
C GLY A 71 5.38 -16.92 -8.52
N PRO A 72 6.04 -18.09 -8.40
CA PRO A 72 6.54 -18.88 -9.55
C PRO A 72 5.43 -19.49 -10.41
N ILE A 73 4.18 -19.45 -9.93
CA ILE A 73 3.00 -19.92 -10.65
C ILE A 73 1.93 -18.84 -10.45
N PRO A 74 1.85 -17.84 -11.35
CA PRO A 74 0.81 -16.82 -11.31
C PRO A 74 -0.56 -17.44 -11.18
N SER A 75 -0.85 -18.57 -11.84
CA SER A 75 -2.15 -19.24 -11.75
C SER A 75 -2.55 -19.72 -10.34
N LYS A 76 -1.62 -19.84 -9.38
CA LYS A 76 -1.94 -20.13 -7.96
C LYS A 76 -2.19 -18.85 -7.16
N ASP A 77 -1.51 -17.76 -7.52
CA ASP A 77 -1.68 -16.41 -6.99
C ASP A 77 -2.68 -15.56 -7.80
N LEU A 78 -3.35 -16.16 -8.79
CA LEU A 78 -4.41 -15.59 -9.63
C LEU A 78 -5.73 -16.34 -9.44
N GLY A 79 -5.75 -17.28 -8.50
CA GLY A 79 -6.90 -18.09 -8.21
C GLY A 79 -7.01 -19.34 -9.06
N HIS A 80 -7.19 -20.48 -8.39
CA HIS A 80 -8.02 -21.52 -8.99
C HIS A 80 -9.44 -20.94 -9.23
N PRO A 81 -10.15 -21.35 -10.29
CA PRO A 81 -11.56 -21.01 -10.43
C PRO A 81 -12.29 -21.43 -9.14
N PRO A 82 -13.26 -20.64 -8.66
CA PRO A 82 -13.97 -20.94 -7.42
C PRO A 82 -14.69 -22.29 -7.53
N GLU A 83 -14.07 -23.36 -7.06
CA GLU A 83 -14.77 -24.64 -6.88
C GLU A 83 -15.79 -24.53 -5.74
N PHE A 84 -15.64 -23.51 -4.86
CA PHE A 84 -16.55 -23.21 -3.76
C PHE A 84 -16.72 -21.71 -3.52
N PHE A 85 -17.95 -21.28 -3.25
CA PHE A 85 -18.34 -19.87 -3.12
C PHE A 85 -17.83 -19.15 -1.85
N TRP A 86 -17.17 -19.86 -0.93
CA TRP A 86 -16.54 -19.30 0.28
C TRP A 86 -15.01 -19.24 0.18
N GLN A 87 -14.44 -19.47 -1.01
CA GLN A 87 -12.99 -19.38 -1.17
C GLN A 87 -12.50 -17.94 -1.01
N VAL A 88 -11.39 -17.83 -0.30
CA VAL A 88 -10.60 -16.60 -0.16
C VAL A 88 -9.29 -16.87 -0.86
N HIS A 89 -8.94 -15.99 -1.78
CA HIS A 89 -7.68 -16.02 -2.48
C HIS A 89 -6.67 -15.14 -1.74
N PHE A 90 -5.49 -15.68 -1.44
CA PHE A 90 -4.40 -14.95 -0.80
C PHE A 90 -3.31 -14.70 -1.84
N PHE A 91 -2.75 -13.50 -1.87
CA PHE A 91 -1.75 -13.10 -2.86
C PHE A 91 -0.61 -12.29 -2.22
N THR A 92 0.51 -12.22 -2.95
CA THR A 92 1.63 -11.30 -2.71
C THR A 92 2.01 -10.70 -4.05
N GLU A 93 2.05 -9.37 -4.13
CA GLU A 93 2.21 -8.64 -5.38
C GLU A 93 3.28 -7.55 -5.27
N TYR A 94 3.94 -7.26 -6.38
CA TYR A 94 4.68 -6.01 -6.59
C TYR A 94 3.71 -5.00 -7.19
N TRP A 95 3.84 -3.74 -6.80
CA TRP A 95 3.07 -2.65 -7.37
C TRP A 95 3.96 -1.45 -7.68
N MET A 96 3.55 -0.66 -8.66
CA MET A 96 4.20 0.60 -9.04
C MET A 96 3.16 1.66 -9.39
N ILE A 97 3.43 2.89 -8.99
CA ILE A 97 2.74 4.10 -9.40
C ILE A 97 3.74 4.97 -10.17
N GLU A 98 3.45 5.23 -11.44
CA GLU A 98 4.20 6.17 -12.28
C GLU A 98 3.41 7.47 -12.43
N THR A 99 4.08 8.59 -12.18
CA THR A 99 3.50 9.94 -12.25
C THR A 99 4.41 10.85 -13.07
N ASP A 100 3.95 12.07 -13.38
CA ASP A 100 4.79 13.07 -14.01
C ASP A 100 5.89 13.63 -13.07
N ASP A 101 5.67 13.55 -11.76
CA ASP A 101 6.54 14.15 -10.72
C ASP A 101 7.51 13.13 -10.06
N GLY A 102 7.42 11.87 -10.46
CA GLY A 102 8.19 10.78 -9.86
C GLY A 102 7.49 9.43 -9.93
N TRP A 103 7.95 8.50 -9.12
CA TRP A 103 7.42 7.15 -9.08
C TRP A 103 7.51 6.57 -7.66
N ILE A 104 6.65 5.58 -7.39
CA ILE A 104 6.54 4.91 -6.09
C ILE A 104 6.34 3.42 -6.39
N ALA A 105 7.08 2.54 -5.74
CA ALA A 105 6.94 1.10 -5.90
C ALA A 105 7.05 0.37 -4.56
N GLY A 106 6.47 -0.82 -4.50
CA GLY A 106 6.44 -1.59 -3.28
C GLY A 106 6.01 -3.03 -3.45
N ILE A 107 5.89 -3.68 -2.30
CA ILE A 107 5.36 -5.04 -2.18
C ILE A 107 4.15 -4.98 -1.25
N ASP A 108 3.10 -5.70 -1.59
CA ASP A 108 1.95 -5.90 -0.71
C ASP A 108 1.59 -7.37 -0.56
N LYS A 109 0.78 -7.63 0.46
CA LYS A 109 0.13 -8.92 0.70
C LYS A 109 -1.33 -8.68 0.98
N GLY A 110 -2.17 -9.53 0.41
CA GLY A 110 -3.60 -9.34 0.50
C GLY A 110 -4.42 -10.61 0.38
N ASN A 111 -5.74 -10.39 0.40
CA ASN A 111 -6.70 -11.39 0.05
C ASN A 111 -7.90 -10.80 -0.69
N THR A 112 -8.56 -11.63 -1.50
CA THR A 112 -9.82 -11.35 -2.18
C THR A 112 -10.84 -12.43 -1.83
N GLY A 113 -12.01 -12.03 -1.35
CA GLY A 113 -13.12 -12.95 -1.12
C GLY A 113 -13.88 -13.22 -2.42
N TYR A 114 -14.03 -14.47 -2.86
CA TYR A 114 -14.77 -14.79 -4.09
C TYR A 114 -16.30 -14.69 -3.96
N SER A 115 -16.81 -14.61 -2.73
CA SER A 115 -18.24 -14.41 -2.48
C SER A 115 -18.73 -12.99 -2.78
N ASN A 116 -17.84 -12.00 -2.67
CA ASN A 116 -18.19 -10.58 -2.79
C ASN A 116 -17.16 -9.76 -3.58
N TRP A 117 -16.11 -10.40 -4.08
CA TRP A 117 -14.99 -9.78 -4.80
C TRP A 117 -14.35 -8.61 -4.07
N TYR A 118 -14.47 -8.56 -2.75
CA TYR A 118 -13.84 -7.54 -1.93
C TYR A 118 -12.39 -7.93 -1.66
N PHE A 119 -11.46 -7.04 -1.98
CA PHE A 119 -10.03 -7.24 -1.74
C PHE A 119 -9.52 -6.35 -0.60
N ARG A 120 -8.47 -6.83 0.07
CA ARG A 120 -7.73 -6.11 1.11
C ARG A 120 -6.26 -6.42 0.95
N MET A 121 -5.43 -5.40 0.85
CA MET A 121 -3.99 -5.53 0.75
C MET A 121 -3.28 -4.52 1.67
N ASN A 122 -2.17 -4.97 2.25
CA ASN A 122 -1.31 -4.19 3.11
C ASN A 122 0.14 -4.42 2.65
N GLY A 123 0.86 -3.33 2.46
CA GLY A 123 2.21 -3.36 1.91
C GLY A 123 3.11 -2.28 2.47
N GLU A 124 4.23 -2.11 1.81
CA GLU A 124 5.26 -1.12 2.13
C GLU A 124 5.83 -0.55 0.84
N VAL A 125 6.09 0.75 0.84
CA VAL A 125 6.87 1.42 -0.21
C VAL A 125 8.32 0.97 -0.06
N THR A 126 8.83 0.19 -1.01
CA THR A 126 10.22 -0.28 -0.99
C THR A 126 11.15 0.63 -1.76
N GLU A 127 10.61 1.34 -2.75
CA GLU A 127 11.37 2.23 -3.62
C GLU A 127 10.51 3.43 -4.03
N ALA A 128 11.11 4.62 -4.13
CA ALA A 128 10.43 5.81 -4.63
C ALA A 128 11.45 6.82 -5.16
N GLY A 129 11.01 7.68 -6.07
CA GLY A 129 11.82 8.73 -6.69
C GLY A 129 11.04 10.01 -6.98
N GLY A 130 11.76 11.05 -7.36
CA GLY A 130 11.18 12.38 -7.62
C GLY A 130 10.73 13.06 -6.32
N ILE A 131 9.55 13.66 -6.32
CA ILE A 131 8.99 14.34 -5.14
C ILE A 131 8.56 13.37 -4.02
N TYR A 132 8.52 12.07 -4.32
CA TYR A 132 8.04 11.01 -3.42
C TYR A 132 9.15 10.22 -2.75
N ALA A 133 10.42 10.62 -2.89
CA ALA A 133 11.57 9.87 -2.38
C ALA A 133 11.54 9.67 -0.85
N ASP A 134 10.82 10.51 -0.12
CA ASP A 134 10.60 10.40 1.32
C ASP A 134 9.64 9.29 1.72
N LEU A 135 8.85 8.75 0.77
CA LEU A 135 7.88 7.69 1.04
C LEU A 135 8.49 6.31 1.29
N ILE A 136 9.79 6.10 1.05
CA ILE A 136 10.42 4.79 1.26
C ILE A 136 10.27 4.35 2.73
N GLY A 137 9.73 3.15 2.94
CA GLY A 137 9.43 2.58 4.25
C GLY A 137 8.03 2.91 4.78
N HIS A 138 7.27 3.78 4.11
CA HIS A 138 5.87 4.05 4.46
C HIS A 138 5.00 2.82 4.21
N LYS A 139 3.96 2.67 5.02
CA LYS A 139 2.97 1.60 4.85
C LYS A 139 1.97 1.99 3.79
N VAL A 140 1.48 0.98 3.08
CA VAL A 140 0.47 1.13 2.05
C VAL A 140 -0.71 0.25 2.39
N HIS A 141 -1.90 0.83 2.33
CA HIS A 141 -3.16 0.16 2.59
C HIS A 141 -4.08 0.37 1.40
N MET A 142 -4.53 -0.71 0.79
CA MET A 142 -5.53 -0.65 -0.27
C MET A 142 -6.63 -1.68 0.00
N ASN A 143 -7.85 -1.32 -0.33
CA ASN A 143 -9.00 -2.21 -0.24
C ASN A 143 -10.08 -1.73 -1.19
N GLY A 144 -11.02 -2.60 -1.53
CA GLY A 144 -12.07 -2.25 -2.46
C GLY A 144 -12.78 -3.45 -3.04
N GLU A 145 -13.40 -3.27 -4.18
CA GLU A 145 -14.20 -4.29 -4.87
C GLU A 145 -13.69 -4.51 -6.30
N ILE A 146 -13.80 -5.75 -6.78
CA ILE A 146 -13.56 -6.10 -8.18
C ILE A 146 -14.91 -6.32 -8.87
N TYR A 147 -15.12 -5.58 -9.95
CA TYR A 147 -16.28 -5.71 -10.82
C TYR A 147 -15.89 -6.51 -12.05
N TRP A 148 -16.42 -7.72 -12.18
CA TRP A 148 -16.19 -8.58 -13.33
C TRP A 148 -17.28 -8.40 -14.39
N ALA A 149 -16.88 -8.15 -15.64
CA ALA A 149 -17.75 -8.34 -16.80
C ALA A 149 -17.74 -9.82 -17.21
N ASP A 150 -16.55 -10.43 -17.23
CA ASP A 150 -16.34 -11.86 -17.35
C ASP A 150 -15.17 -12.28 -16.45
N VAL A 151 -15.40 -13.26 -15.59
CA VAL A 151 -14.50 -13.59 -14.47
C VAL A 151 -13.17 -14.13 -15.00
N PHE A 152 -12.07 -13.50 -14.60
CA PHE A 152 -10.70 -13.78 -15.09
C PHE A 152 -10.49 -13.54 -16.59
N VAL A 153 -11.36 -12.75 -17.22
CA VAL A 153 -11.21 -12.32 -18.61
C VAL A 153 -11.23 -10.80 -18.69
N GLU A 154 -12.21 -10.17 -18.05
CA GLU A 154 -12.40 -8.72 -18.05
C GLU A 154 -13.00 -8.25 -16.72
N GLY A 155 -12.25 -7.44 -15.97
CA GLY A 155 -12.71 -6.86 -14.72
C GLY A 155 -11.94 -5.62 -14.32
N VAL A 156 -12.51 -4.86 -13.38
CA VAL A 156 -11.94 -3.62 -12.84
C VAL A 156 -11.92 -3.70 -11.33
N ALA A 157 -10.75 -3.50 -10.72
CA ALA A 157 -10.61 -3.33 -9.29
C ALA A 157 -10.59 -1.85 -8.94
N GLU A 158 -11.46 -1.45 -8.01
CA GLU A 158 -11.59 -0.06 -7.57
C GLU A 158 -11.51 0.05 -6.06
N GLY A 159 -10.82 1.08 -5.57
CA GLY A 159 -10.72 1.30 -4.13
C GLY A 159 -9.77 2.40 -3.70
N PRO A 160 -9.80 2.82 -2.43
CA PRO A 160 -8.80 3.72 -1.86
C PRO A 160 -7.40 3.09 -1.83
N VAL A 161 -6.39 3.94 -2.03
CA VAL A 161 -4.96 3.69 -1.80
C VAL A 161 -4.49 4.72 -0.79
N ILE A 162 -3.99 4.25 0.35
CA ILE A 162 -3.52 5.08 1.46
C ILE A 162 -2.04 4.79 1.70
N ILE A 163 -1.19 5.81 1.69
CA ILE A 163 0.23 5.72 2.03
C ILE A 163 0.50 6.54 3.29
N ASN A 164 1.12 5.94 4.31
CA ASN A 164 1.30 6.51 5.65
C ASN A 164 2.62 6.18 6.34
#